data_AF-A0A166DEQ8-F1
#
_entry.id   AF-A0A166DEQ8-F1
#
_cell.length_a   1.000
_cell.length_b   1.000
_cell.length_c   1.000
_cell.angle_alpha   90.00
_cell.angle_beta   90.00
_cell.angle_gamma   90.00
#
_symmetry.space_group_name_H-M   'P 1'
#
loop_
_entity.id
_entity.type
_entity.pdbx_description
1 polymer ?
#
loop_
_entity_poly.entity_id
_entity_poly.type
_entity_poly.pdbx_seq_one_letter_code
_entity_poly.pdbx_strand_id
1 'polypeptide(L)' 'MKKVECKSCKQEIPLIEPYVQFTCPECDEIIARCEKCRTFGHTYVCDCGFEGP' A
#
# COMPACT_ATOMS: atom_id res chain seq x y z
N MET A 1 -13.21 -11.75 8.08
CA MET A 1 -13.16 -10.38 7.51
C MET A 1 -11.88 -10.29 6.68
N LYS A 2 -11.94 -9.82 5.42
CA LYS A 2 -10.72 -9.61 4.62
C LYS A 2 -9.92 -8.49 5.27
N LYS A 3 -8.68 -8.76 5.64
CA LYS A 3 -7.73 -7.78 6.18
C LYS A 3 -6.88 -7.30 5.00
N VAL A 4 -6.78 -5.99 4.82
CA VAL A 4 -5.90 -5.37 3.81
C VAL A 4 -4.83 -4.63 4.59
N GLU A 5 -3.56 -4.83 4.29
CA GLU A 5 -2.44 -4.17 4.97
C GLU A 5 -1.84 -3.08 4.07
N CYS A 6 -1.55 -1.91 4.64
CA CYS A 6 -0.86 -0.85 3.92
C CYS A 6 0.63 -1.18 3.76
N LYS A 7 1.14 -1.20 2.53
CA LYS A 7 2.56 -1.53 2.28
C LYS A 7 3.53 -0.49 2.85
N SER A 8 3.11 0.78 2.98
CA SER A 8 3.91 1.88 3.56
C SER A 8 4.04 1.78 5.09
N CYS A 9 2.93 1.78 5.82
CA CYS A 9 2.94 1.83 7.29
C CYS A 9 2.78 0.48 7.99
N LYS A 10 2.55 -0.61 7.24
CA LYS A 10 2.31 -1.96 7.75
C LYS A 10 1.13 -2.07 8.73
N GLN A 11 0.20 -1.11 8.69
CA GLN A 11 -1.02 -1.13 9.48
C GLN A 11 -2.15 -1.78 8.69
N GLU A 12 -3.04 -2.48 9.40
CA GLU A 12 -4.31 -2.94 8.82
C GLU A 12 -5.16 -1.72 8.41
N ILE A 13 -5.64 -1.76 7.18
CA ILE A 13 -6.56 -0.78 6.61
C ILE A 13 -7.98 -1.24 6.96
N PRO A 14 -8.74 -0.46 7.74
CA PRO A 14 -10.16 -0.72 7.96
C PRO A 14 -10.90 -0.69 6.62
N LEU A 15 -11.74 -1.70 6.32
CA LEU A 15 -12.53 -1.73 5.08
C LEU A 15 -13.56 -0.59 4.94
N ILE A 16 -13.75 0.19 6.02
CA ILE A 16 -14.57 1.41 6.04
C ILE A 16 -13.82 2.65 5.55
N GLU A 17 -12.48 2.62 5.54
CA GLU A 17 -11.63 3.71 5.09
C GLU A 17 -11.27 3.54 3.60
N PRO A 18 -11.10 4.64 2.85
CA PRO A 18 -10.66 4.55 1.46
C PRO A 18 -9.19 4.10 1.37
N TYR A 19 -8.93 3.23 0.42
CA TYR A 19 -7.59 2.76 0.07
C TYR A 19 -7.50 2.52 -1.43
N VAL A 20 -6.29 2.40 -1.95
CA VAL A 20 -6.05 1.98 -3.34
C VAL A 20 -5.26 0.69 -3.38
N GLN A 21 -5.52 -0.06 -4.44
CA GLN A 21 -4.73 -1.21 -4.84
C GLN A 21 -4.22 -0.98 -6.25
N PHE A 22 -2.95 -1.28 -6.47
CA PHE A 22 -2.30 -1.19 -7.77
C PHE A 22 -1.21 -2.27 -7.84
N THR A 23 -0.77 -2.60 -9.05
CA THR A 23 0.33 -3.54 -9.26
C THR A 23 1.67 -2.83 -9.19
N CYS A 24 2.66 -3.48 -8.58
CA CYS A 24 4.04 -3.01 -8.61
C CYS A 24 4.52 -2.91 -10.07
N PRO A 25 5.15 -1.80 -10.48
CA PRO A 25 5.64 -1.65 -11.85
C PRO A 25 6.78 -2.62 -12.22
N GLU A 26 7.47 -3.20 -11.23
CA GLU A 26 8.64 -4.07 -11.46
C GLU A 26 8.33 -5.57 -11.38
N CYS A 27 7.37 -5.99 -10.55
CA CYS A 27 7.11 -7.41 -10.27
C CYS A 27 5.63 -7.81 -10.27
N ASP A 28 4.74 -6.88 -10.62
CA ASP A 28 3.28 -7.09 -10.69
C ASP A 28 2.60 -7.48 -9.35
N GLU A 29 3.31 -7.38 -8.21
CA GLU A 29 2.74 -7.64 -6.88
C GLU A 29 1.60 -6.63 -6.58
N ILE A 30 0.50 -7.10 -6.00
CA ILE A 30 -0.61 -6.23 -5.59
C ILE A 30 -0.22 -5.47 -4.32
N ILE A 31 -0.12 -4.15 -4.43
CA ILE A 31 0.22 -3.25 -3.35
C ILE A 31 -1.04 -2.51 -2.92
N ALA A 32 -1.34 -2.53 -1.62
CA ALA A 32 -2.39 -1.71 -1.03
C ALA A 32 -1.79 -0.55 -0.24
N ARG A 33 -2.36 0.66 -0.40
CA ARG A 33 -1.96 1.85 0.35
C ARG A 33 -3.16 2.59 0.92
N CYS A 34 -3.10 2.90 2.21
CA CYS A 34 -4.12 3.69 2.89
C CYS A 34 -4.08 5.15 2.43
N GLU A 35 -5.19 5.85 2.60
CA GLU A 35 -5.30 7.27 2.28
C GLU A 35 -4.23 8.11 2.98
N LYS A 36 -4.00 7.89 4.28
CA LYS A 36 -3.03 8.67 5.07
C LYS A 36 -1.63 8.60 4.45
N CYS A 37 -1.14 7.40 4.14
CA CYS A 37 0.18 7.24 3.53
C CYS A 37 0.31 7.94 2.18
N ARG A 38 -0.78 7.94 1.39
CA ARG A 38 -0.82 8.63 0.11
C ARG A 38 -0.86 10.15 0.27
N THR A 39 -1.67 10.66 1.20
CA THR A 39 -1.82 12.10 1.47
C THR A 39 -0.53 12.70 2.00
N PHE A 40 0.19 11.99 2.86
CA PHE A 40 1.47 12.45 3.42
C PHE A 40 2.68 12.07 2.56
N GLY A 41 2.51 11.35 1.45
CA GLY A 41 3.61 10.95 0.56
C GLY A 41 4.61 9.99 1.21
N HIS A 42 4.15 9.10 2.08
CA HIS A 42 5.00 8.09 2.74
C HIS A 42 5.45 7.04 1.73
N THR A 43 6.76 6.89 1.51
CA THR A 43 7.26 5.86 0.59
C THR A 43 6.80 4.45 0.98
N TYR A 44 6.74 3.56 0.00
CA TYR A 44 6.52 2.13 0.19
C TYR A 44 7.66 1.35 -0.47
N VAL A 45 7.96 0.20 0.11
CA VAL A 45 8.91 -0.75 -0.46
C VAL A 45 8.14 -2.03 -0.81
N CYS A 46 8.18 -2.40 -2.09
CA CYS A 46 7.65 -3.66 -2.60
C CYS A 46 8.60 -4.82 -2.25
N ASP A 47 8.12 -6.07 -2.26
CA ASP A 47 8.96 -7.21 -1.91
C ASP A 47 10.05 -7.49 -2.95
N CYS A 48 9.92 -6.95 -4.16
CA CYS A 48 10.98 -6.96 -5.17
C CYS A 48 12.09 -5.93 -4.91
N GLY A 49 11.93 -5.04 -3.92
CA GLY A 49 12.88 -3.97 -3.59
C GLY A 49 12.60 -2.63 -4.25
N PHE A 50 11.55 -2.51 -5.07
CA PHE A 50 11.14 -1.22 -5.63
C PHE A 50 10.64 -0.28 -4.53
N GLU A 51 11.21 0.93 -4.46
CA GLU A 51 10.75 2.01 -3.58
C GLU A 51 9.96 3.04 -4.39
N GLY A 52 8.71 3.27 -4.01
CA GLY A 52 7.83 4.26 -4.62
C GLY A 52 7.27 5.26 -3.60
N PRO A 53 6.79 6.43 -4.05
CA PRO A 53 6.11 7.40 -3.20
C PRO A 53 4.75 6.90 -2.74
#